data_AF-A0A1H2I2G5-F1
#
_entry.id   AF-A0A1H2I2G5-F1
#
_cell.length_a   1.000
_cell.length_b   1.000
_cell.length_c   1.000
_cell.angle_alpha   90.00
_cell.angle_beta   90.00
_cell.angle_gamma   90.00
#
_symmetry.space_group_name_H-M   'P 1'
#
loop_
_entity.id
_entity.type
_entity.pdbx_description
1 polymer ?
#
loop_
_entity_poly.entity_id
_entity_poly.type
_entity_poly.pdbx_seq_one_letter_code
_entity_poly.pdbx_strand_id
1 'polypeptide(L)'
;MRYSASEKYEVIRLVEQSSVSVGQTLFRLGIRRSTFYGWLKRYQEGGMDGLEDHKPFFRWVWNKLPQEQKAAIIKLALDKPELSPRELAVTYIDEQSSFVSELELPPLNGHIMFCLKEKKYDTKLQTCLPT
;
A
#
# COMPACT_ATOMS: atom_id res chain seq x y z
N MET A 1 18.11 -11.07 12.43
CA MET A 1 19.23 -10.39 11.78
C MET A 1 18.78 -10.03 10.37
N ARG A 2 18.78 -8.75 9.99
CA ARG A 2 18.48 -8.33 8.61
C ARG A 2 19.81 -8.26 7.87
N TYR A 3 19.93 -9.01 6.78
CA TYR A 3 21.09 -8.95 5.91
C TYR A 3 20.80 -7.92 4.81
N SER A 4 21.74 -7.01 4.55
CA SER A 4 21.74 -6.16 3.37
C SER A 4 21.93 -6.99 2.10
N ALA A 5 21.61 -6.42 0.94
CA ALA A 5 21.81 -7.10 -0.35
C ALA A 5 23.29 -7.51 -0.55
N SER A 6 24.22 -6.65 -0.16
CA SER A 6 25.66 -6.90 -0.21
C SER A 6 26.08 -8.07 0.67
N GLU A 7 25.62 -8.13 1.92
CA GLU A 7 25.95 -9.26 2.82
C GLU A 7 25.38 -10.59 2.29
N LYS A 8 24.17 -10.58 1.73
CA LYS A 8 23.58 -11.79 1.12
C LYS A 8 24.43 -12.26 -0.08
N TYR A 9 24.93 -11.33 -0.89
CA TYR A 9 25.79 -11.65 -2.02
C TYR A 9 27.14 -12.22 -1.60
N GLU A 10 27.76 -11.66 -0.56
CA GLU A 10 29.01 -12.19 0.01
C GLU A 10 28.84 -13.65 0.47
N VAL A 11 27.71 -13.96 1.13
CA VAL A 11 27.38 -15.34 1.52
C VAL A 11 27.26 -16.25 0.30
N ILE A 12 26.64 -15.79 -0.79
CA ILE A 12 26.53 -16.57 -2.03
C ILE A 12 27.92 -16.85 -2.63
N ARG A 13 28.77 -15.83 -2.77
CA ARG A 13 30.13 -16.01 -3.30
C ARG A 13 30.98 -16.93 -2.42
N LEU A 14 30.88 -16.79 -1.10
CA LEU A 14 31.63 -17.60 -0.15
C LEU A 14 31.25 -19.07 -0.28
N VAL A 15 29.96 -19.37 -0.45
CA VAL A 15 29.48 -20.73 -0.68
C VAL A 15 29.98 -21.28 -2.03
N GLU A 16 29.94 -20.48 -3.10
CA GLU A 16 30.43 -20.90 -4.43
C GLU A 16 31.94 -21.18 -4.46
N GLN A 17 32.73 -20.41 -3.71
CA GLN A 17 34.19 -20.56 -3.64
C GLN A 17 34.64 -21.64 -2.64
N SER A 18 33.77 -22.03 -1.71
CA SER A 18 34.13 -23.02 -0.70
C SER A 18 34.16 -24.44 -1.28
N SER A 19 35.22 -25.18 -0.98
CA SER A 19 35.34 -26.62 -1.29
C SER A 19 34.60 -27.51 -0.28
N VAL A 20 33.98 -26.89 0.73
CA VAL A 20 33.24 -27.55 1.81
C VAL A 20 31.77 -27.65 1.41
N SER A 21 31.06 -28.65 1.93
CA SER A 21 29.63 -28.80 1.66
C SER A 21 28.84 -27.54 2.04
N VAL A 22 27.92 -27.11 1.15
CA VAL A 22 27.04 -25.94 1.34
C VAL A 22 26.36 -25.96 2.72
N GLY A 23 25.95 -27.14 3.18
CA GLY A 23 25.32 -27.31 4.49
C GLY A 23 26.21 -26.93 5.67
N GLN A 24 27.49 -27.32 5.65
CA GLN A 24 28.44 -26.99 6.72
C GLN A 24 28.77 -25.50 6.73
N THR A 25 28.96 -24.89 5.56
CA THR A 25 29.22 -23.45 5.44
C THR A 25 28.06 -22.64 6.00
N LEU A 26 26.83 -22.98 5.63
CA LEU A 26 25.62 -22.30 6.14
C LEU A 26 25.39 -22.54 7.63
N PHE A 27 25.69 -23.75 8.14
CA PHE A 27 25.61 -24.04 9.57
C PHE A 27 26.56 -23.16 10.39
N ARG A 28 27.80 -22.96 9.90
CA ARG A 28 28.79 -22.09 10.56
C ARG A 28 28.38 -20.61 10.54
N LEU A 29 27.68 -20.18 9.49
CA LEU A 29 27.12 -18.83 9.37
C LEU A 29 25.79 -18.65 10.11
N GLY A 30 25.21 -19.73 10.66
CA GLY A 30 23.90 -19.69 11.32
C GLY A 30 22.72 -19.47 10.36
N ILE A 31 22.89 -19.69 9.06
CA ILE A 31 21.89 -19.44 8.02
C ILE A 31 21.15 -20.75 7.70
N ARG A 32 19.81 -20.70 7.68
CA ARG A 32 19.00 -21.85 7.25
C ARG A 32 19.13 -22.07 5.74
N ARG A 33 19.20 -23.34 5.32
CA ARG A 33 19.26 -23.73 3.89
C ARG A 33 18.15 -23.10 3.04
N SER A 34 16.92 -23.07 3.55
CA SER A 34 15.77 -22.48 2.84
C SER A 34 15.95 -20.98 2.56
N THR A 35 16.55 -20.25 3.50
CA THR A 35 16.86 -18.83 3.34
C THR A 35 17.91 -18.63 2.26
N PHE A 36 19.00 -19.42 2.29
CA PHE A 36 20.06 -19.36 1.28
C PHE A 36 19.54 -19.63 -0.13
N TYR A 37 18.80 -20.72 -0.35
CA TYR A 37 18.25 -21.03 -1.67
C TYR A 37 17.22 -19.99 -2.12
N GLY A 38 16.49 -19.37 -1.19
CA GLY A 38 15.61 -18.24 -1.49
C GLY A 38 16.37 -17.02 -2.01
N TRP A 39 17.52 -16.70 -1.42
CA TRP A 39 18.40 -15.63 -1.91
C TRP A 39 19.05 -15.98 -3.25
N LEU A 40 19.54 -17.21 -3.40
CA LEU A 40 20.15 -17.68 -4.64
C LEU A 40 19.16 -17.60 -5.81
N LYS A 41 17.91 -18.03 -5.61
CA LYS A 41 16.86 -17.93 -6.62
C LYS A 41 16.61 -16.47 -7.04
N ARG A 42 16.50 -15.55 -6.08
CA ARG A 42 16.30 -14.12 -6.40
C ARG A 42 17.50 -13.49 -7.09
N TYR A 43 18.71 -13.91 -6.73
CA TYR A 43 19.93 -13.48 -7.40
C TYR A 43 19.97 -13.98 -8.85
N GLN A 44 19.51 -15.20 -9.13
CA GLN A 44 19.41 -15.72 -10.51
C GLN A 44 18.34 -14.98 -11.33
N GLU A 45 17.23 -14.57 -10.72
CA GLU A 45 16.12 -13.90 -11.40
C GLU A 45 16.33 -12.40 -11.61
N GLY A 46 17.00 -11.72 -10.66
CA GLY A 46 17.10 -10.26 -10.63
C GLY A 46 18.46 -9.71 -10.20
N GLY A 47 19.52 -10.53 -10.17
CA GLY A 47 20.86 -10.09 -9.80
C GLY A 47 20.93 -9.48 -8.40
N MET A 48 21.69 -8.39 -8.26
CA MET A 48 21.83 -7.68 -6.99
C MET A 48 20.52 -7.02 -6.54
N ASP A 49 19.75 -6.45 -7.47
CA ASP A 49 18.45 -5.84 -7.18
C ASP A 49 17.46 -6.86 -6.57
N GLY A 50 17.50 -8.12 -7.01
CA GLY A 50 16.66 -9.19 -6.44
C GLY A 50 17.01 -9.57 -4.99
N LEU A 51 18.22 -9.27 -4.54
CA LEU A 51 18.66 -9.50 -3.16
C LEU A 51 18.23 -8.38 -2.21
N GLU A 52 17.77 -7.25 -2.74
CA GLU A 52 17.25 -6.17 -1.91
C GLU A 52 16.03 -6.62 -1.09
N ASP A 53 15.92 -6.06 0.12
CA ASP A 53 14.76 -6.30 0.95
C ASP A 53 13.58 -5.50 0.38
N HIS A 54 12.71 -6.17 -0.38
CA HIS A 54 11.45 -5.57 -0.78
C HIS A 54 10.54 -5.41 0.44
N LYS A 55 9.93 -4.23 0.56
CA LYS A 55 8.89 -3.97 1.57
C LYS A 55 7.79 -5.02 1.41
N PRO A 56 7.34 -5.70 2.47
CA PRO A 56 6.27 -6.68 2.37
C PRO A 56 5.06 -6.01 1.73
N PHE A 57 4.74 -6.44 0.51
CA PHE A 57 3.58 -5.95 -0.20
C PHE A 57 2.36 -6.61 0.42
N PHE A 58 1.65 -5.89 1.30
CA PHE A 58 0.37 -6.33 1.81
C PHE A 58 -0.59 -6.46 0.62
N ARG A 59 -0.81 -7.68 0.17
CA ARG A 59 -1.52 -7.98 -1.08
C ARG A 59 -3.03 -7.76 -0.99
N TRP A 60 -3.57 -7.41 0.18
CA TRP A 60 -4.99 -7.14 0.35
C TRP A 60 -5.26 -6.28 1.58
N VAL A 61 -5.76 -5.06 1.37
CA VAL A 61 -6.48 -4.33 2.43
C VAL A 61 -7.94 -4.69 2.21
N TRP A 62 -8.49 -5.54 3.09
CA TRP A 62 -9.85 -6.08 3.00
C TRP A 62 -10.96 -5.02 2.86
N ASN A 63 -10.67 -3.75 3.10
CA ASN A 63 -11.64 -2.64 3.13
C ASN A 63 -11.27 -1.49 2.17
N LYS A 64 -10.67 -1.77 0.99
CA LYS A 64 -10.47 -0.72 -0.01
C LYS A 64 -11.67 -0.67 -0.96
N LEU A 65 -12.57 0.28 -0.72
CA LEU A 65 -13.54 0.69 -1.74
C LEU A 65 -12.81 1.08 -3.04
N PRO A 66 -13.27 0.60 -4.20
CA PRO A 66 -12.90 1.11 -5.51
C PRO A 66 -12.84 2.64 -5.53
N GLN A 67 -11.86 3.18 -6.25
CA GLN A 67 -11.62 4.64 -6.30
C GLN A 67 -12.86 5.40 -6.82
N GLU A 68 -13.62 4.81 -7.72
CA GLU A 68 -14.87 5.35 -8.26
C GLU A 68 -15.95 5.48 -7.19
N GLN A 69 -16.13 4.45 -6.35
CA GLN A 69 -17.08 4.47 -5.24
C GLN A 69 -16.70 5.54 -4.21
N LYS A 70 -15.40 5.67 -3.89
CA LYS A 70 -14.92 6.73 -3.01
C LYS A 70 -15.21 8.13 -3.55
N ALA A 71 -14.98 8.35 -4.84
CA ALA A 71 -15.26 9.64 -5.47
C ALA A 71 -16.76 9.98 -5.45
N ALA A 72 -17.61 8.98 -5.69
CA ALA A 72 -19.06 9.15 -5.62
C ALA A 72 -19.55 9.48 -4.20
N ILE A 73 -19.03 8.79 -3.18
CA ILE A 73 -19.33 9.05 -1.76
C ILE A 73 -18.88 10.46 -1.35
N ILE A 74 -17.67 10.88 -1.77
CA ILE A 74 -17.17 12.23 -1.50
C ILE A 74 -18.07 13.29 -2.17
N LYS A 75 -18.53 13.05 -3.40
CA LYS A 75 -19.45 13.95 -4.11
C LYS A 75 -20.78 14.07 -3.36
N LEU A 76 -21.36 12.95 -2.93
CA LEU A 76 -22.62 12.92 -2.20
C LEU A 76 -22.51 13.65 -0.85
N ALA A 77 -21.40 13.45 -0.14
CA ALA A 77 -21.11 14.18 1.10
C ALA A 77 -20.96 15.70 0.86
N LEU A 78 -20.36 16.11 -0.26
CA LEU A 78 -20.25 17.53 -0.63
C LEU A 78 -21.61 18.15 -0.98
N ASP A 79 -22.52 17.38 -1.57
CA ASP A 79 -23.85 17.84 -1.97
C ASP A 79 -24.81 17.93 -0.76
N LYS A 80 -24.65 17.05 0.25
CA LYS A 80 -25.50 16.98 1.45
C LYS A 80 -24.65 16.91 2.74
N PRO A 81 -24.01 18.03 3.16
CA PRO A 81 -23.05 18.05 4.26
C PRO A 81 -23.69 17.89 5.66
N GLU A 82 -25.02 17.99 5.77
CA GLU A 82 -25.73 17.77 7.04
C GLU A 82 -25.96 16.29 7.37
N LEU A 83 -25.73 15.38 6.42
CA LEU A 83 -25.94 13.96 6.63
C LEU A 83 -24.82 13.34 7.46
N SER A 84 -25.19 12.51 8.43
CA SER A 84 -24.23 11.70 9.17
C SER A 84 -23.59 10.65 8.25
N PRO A 85 -22.39 10.12 8.59
CA PRO A 85 -21.75 9.05 7.83
C PRO A 85 -22.68 7.83 7.59
N ARG A 86 -23.52 7.51 8.58
CA ARG A 86 -24.49 6.41 8.47
C ARG A 86 -25.60 6.72 7.47
N GLU A 87 -26.13 7.94 7.47
CA GLU A 87 -27.14 8.37 6.51
C GLU A 87 -26.56 8.51 5.10
N LEU A 88 -25.30 8.93 4.96
CA LEU A 88 -24.57 8.94 3.69
C LEU A 88 -24.41 7.52 3.14
N ALA A 89 -24.11 6.52 3.98
CA ALA A 89 -24.02 5.12 3.56
C ALA A 89 -25.37 4.63 3.02
N VAL A 90 -26.47 4.91 3.73
CA VAL A 90 -27.83 4.51 3.33
C VAL A 90 -28.23 5.18 2.02
N THR A 91 -28.03 6.50 1.94
CA THR A 91 -28.35 7.28 0.73
C THR A 91 -27.53 6.79 -0.47
N TYR A 92 -26.27 6.43 -0.26
CA TYR A 92 -25.41 5.87 -1.31
C TYR A 92 -25.89 4.49 -1.79
N ILE A 93 -26.32 3.62 -0.88
CA ILE A 93 -26.89 2.30 -1.22
C ILE A 93 -28.19 2.47 -2.02
N ASP A 94 -29.05 3.39 -1.61
CA ASP A 94 -30.33 3.67 -2.29
C ASP A 94 -30.12 4.26 -3.70
N GLU A 95 -29.11 5.13 -3.88
CA GLU A 95 -28.83 5.80 -5.17
C GLU A 95 -28.00 4.94 -6.15
N GLN A 96 -27.12 4.04 -5.66
CA GLN A 96 -26.14 3.31 -6.49
C GLN A 96 -26.25 1.77 -6.43
N SER A 97 -27.19 1.21 -5.66
CA SER A 97 -27.42 -0.25 -5.53
C SER A 97 -26.14 -1.06 -5.23
N SER A 98 -25.17 -0.47 -4.50
CA SER A 98 -23.93 -1.14 -4.10
C SER A 98 -23.73 -1.04 -2.60
N PHE A 99 -23.49 -2.18 -1.94
CA PHE A 99 -23.37 -2.29 -0.49
C PHE A 99 -22.03 -1.71 -0.02
N VAL A 100 -22.09 -0.66 0.81
CA VAL A 100 -20.93 -0.05 1.45
C VAL A 100 -21.14 -0.07 2.96
N SER A 101 -20.18 -0.62 3.69
CA SER A 101 -20.24 -0.62 5.16
C SER A 101 -19.75 0.71 5.73
N GLU A 102 -20.31 1.14 6.87
CA GLU A 102 -19.93 2.38 7.57
C GLU A 102 -18.41 2.47 7.84
N LEU A 103 -17.77 1.33 8.11
CA LEU A 103 -16.33 1.21 8.36
C LEU A 103 -15.45 1.47 7.12
N GLU A 104 -16.04 1.46 5.93
CA GLU A 104 -15.35 1.68 4.66
C GLU A 104 -15.42 3.14 4.19
N LEU A 105 -16.30 3.92 4.83
CA LEU A 105 -16.38 5.36 4.58
C LEU A 105 -15.14 6.07 5.13
N PRO A 106 -14.61 7.07 4.40
CA PRO A 106 -13.56 7.92 4.96
C PRO A 106 -14.09 8.63 6.21
N PRO A 107 -13.22 9.04 7.16
CA PRO A 107 -13.63 9.83 8.32
C PRO A 107 -14.13 11.20 7.85
N LEU A 108 -15.44 11.31 7.62
CA LEU A 108 -16.11 12.54 7.20
C LEU A 108 -16.48 13.38 8.44
N ASN A 109 -15.48 13.74 9.25
CA ASN A 109 -15.71 14.66 10.38
C ASN A 109 -15.96 16.08 9.87
N GLY A 110 -16.71 16.89 10.62
CA GLY A 110 -17.11 18.25 10.21
C GLY A 110 -15.95 19.15 9.77
N HIS A 111 -14.76 18.99 10.35
CA HIS A 111 -13.55 19.71 9.92
C HIS A 111 -13.05 19.29 8.53
N ILE A 112 -13.11 18.00 8.19
CA ILE A 112 -12.69 17.48 6.88
C ILE A 112 -13.71 17.88 5.81
N MET A 113 -15.00 17.86 6.14
CA MET A 113 -16.08 18.36 5.28
C MET A 113 -15.93 19.86 5.00
N PHE A 114 -15.59 20.66 6.02
CA PHE A 114 -15.28 22.08 5.87
C PHE A 114 -14.06 22.29 4.96
N CYS A 115 -12.95 21.59 5.19
CA CYS A 115 -11.76 21.69 4.34
C CYS A 115 -11.99 21.23 2.88
N LEU A 116 -12.79 20.18 2.65
CA LEU A 116 -13.13 19.71 1.31
C LEU A 116 -14.06 20.70 0.59
N LYS A 117 -14.97 21.34 1.34
CA LYS A 117 -15.84 22.41 0.84
C LYS A 117 -15.02 23.64 0.45
N GLU A 118 -14.17 24.14 1.35
CA GLU A 118 -13.25 25.28 1.11
C GLU A 118 -12.35 25.06 -0.12
N LYS A 119 -11.73 23.87 -0.26
CA LYS A 119 -10.88 23.57 -1.41
C LYS A 119 -11.60 23.61 -2.76
N LYS A 120 -12.92 23.32 -2.80
CA LYS A 120 -13.75 23.42 -4.02
C LYS A 120 -14.16 24.86 -4.33
N TYR A 121 -14.30 25.72 -3.32
CA TYR A 121 -14.47 27.17 -3.52
C TYR A 121 -13.18 27.84 -3.99
N ASP A 122 -12.01 27.44 -3.47
CA ASP A 122 -10.70 27.90 -3.95
C ASP A 122 -10.44 27.51 -5.42
N THR A 123 -10.80 26.28 -5.84
CA THR A 123 -10.66 25.89 -7.25
C THR A 123 -11.62 26.61 -8.20
N LYS A 124 -12.68 27.24 -7.68
CA LYS A 124 -13.63 28.04 -8.47
C LYS A 124 -13.34 29.55 -8.42
N LEU A 125 -12.42 30.03 -7.57
CA LEU A 125 -12.05 31.45 -7.49
C LEU A 125 -10.85 31.85 -8.36
N GLN A 126 -10.31 30.94 -9.18
CA GLN A 126 -9.24 31.25 -10.15
C GLN A 126 -9.70 31.57 -11.58
N THR A 127 -10.99 31.73 -11.82
CA THR A 127 -11.52 32.26 -13.10
C THR A 127 -12.34 33.52 -12.89
N CYS A 128 -11.73 34.55 -12.32
CA CYS A 128 -12.19 35.96 -12.36
C CYS A 128 -10.99 36.88 -12.05
N LEU A 129 -10.09 37.08 -13.02
CA LEU A 129 -9.25 38.28 -13.06
C LEU A 129 -9.40 38.87 -14.47
N PRO A 130 -9.86 40.13 -14.60
CA PRO A 130 -9.97 40.79 -15.88
C PRO A 130 -8.59 41.24 -16.35
N THR A 131 -8.35 41.20 -17.65
CA THR A 131 -7.46 42.16 -18.32
C THR A 131 -8.20 42.67 -19.54
#